data_AF-A0A5D2CH40-F1
#
_entry.id   AF-A0A5D2CH40-F1
#
_cell.length_a   1.000
_cell.length_b   1.000
_cell.length_c   1.000
_cell.angle_alpha   90.00
_cell.angle_beta   90.00
_cell.angle_gamma   90.00
#
_symmetry.space_group_name_H-M   'P 1'
#
loop_
_entity.id
_entity.type
_entity.pdbx_description
1 polymer ?
#
loop_
_entity_poly.entity_id
_entity_poly.type
_entity_poly.pdbx_seq_one_letter_code
_entity_poly.pdbx_strand_id
1 'polypeptide(L)'
;MFSMLFLLSFLFFLANSGEAAVPYTTVDANAAACLGFATGMAAKPSSACCDGLQQLAQTVKSVEDKKAICRCLKVGAKSLGIQDRFLSRIPRA
;
A
#
# COMPACT_ATOMS: atom_id res chain seq x y z
N MET A 1 -21.99 37.23 8.12
CA MET A 1 -20.52 37.09 8.10
C MET A 1 -20.05 35.85 8.87
N PHE A 2 -20.40 35.70 10.16
CA PHE A 2 -20.00 34.55 10.98
C PHE A 2 -20.46 33.17 10.44
N SER A 3 -21.68 33.09 9.91
CA SER A 3 -22.22 31.86 9.30
C SER A 3 -21.41 31.39 8.07
N MET A 4 -20.95 32.32 7.24
CA MET A 4 -20.12 32.02 6.08
C MET A 4 -18.72 31.53 6.47
N LEU A 5 -18.14 32.09 7.55
CA LEU A 5 -16.85 31.63 8.07
C LEU A 5 -16.93 30.18 8.57
N PHE A 6 -18.00 29.84 9.29
CA PHE A 6 -18.18 28.51 9.86
C PHE A 6 -18.33 27.43 8.79
N LEU A 7 -19.10 27.72 7.72
CA LEU A 7 -19.27 26.83 6.57
C LEU A 7 -17.94 26.60 5.84
N LEU A 8 -17.13 27.65 5.62
CA LEU A 8 -15.82 27.53 4.97
C LEU A 8 -14.83 26.68 5.78
N SER A 9 -14.79 26.86 7.11
CA SER A 9 -13.95 26.03 7.98
C SER A 9 -14.34 24.55 7.94
N PHE A 10 -15.65 24.26 7.94
CA PHE A 10 -16.15 22.88 7.89
C PHE A 10 -15.81 22.20 6.56
N LEU A 11 -15.94 22.93 5.45
CA LEU A 11 -15.55 22.45 4.11
C LEU A 11 -14.04 22.20 4.00
N PHE A 12 -13.21 23.05 4.61
CA PHE A 12 -11.75 22.86 4.64
C PHE A 12 -11.34 21.61 5.42
N PHE A 13 -11.99 21.35 6.56
CA PHE A 13 -11.79 20.12 7.34
C PHE A 13 -12.21 18.87 6.55
N LEU A 14 -13.35 18.92 5.85
CA LEU A 14 -13.82 17.82 5.02
C LEU A 14 -12.86 17.55 3.85
N ALA A 15 -12.40 18.61 3.16
CA ALA A 15 -11.44 18.50 2.08
C ALA A 15 -10.10 17.87 2.52
N ASN A 16 -9.68 18.11 3.76
CA ASN A 16 -8.47 17.51 4.33
C ASN A 16 -8.70 16.13 4.96
N SER A 17 -9.95 15.75 5.24
CA SER A 17 -10.31 14.43 5.81
C SER A 17 -10.39 13.31 4.76
N GLY A 18 -10.26 13.65 3.48
CA GLY A 18 -10.50 12.76 2.34
C GLY A 18 -9.25 12.30 1.61
N GLU A 19 -8.14 11.99 2.29
CA GLU A 19 -7.16 11.09 1.68
C GLU A 19 -7.76 9.69 1.70
N ALA A 20 -8.38 9.29 0.59
CA ALA A 20 -8.91 7.95 0.43
C ALA A 20 -7.77 6.95 0.65
N ALA A 21 -7.84 6.21 1.76
CA ALA A 21 -6.84 5.20 2.09
C ALA A 21 -6.64 4.25 0.92
N VAL A 22 -5.39 3.91 0.62
CA VAL A 22 -5.03 3.00 -0.48
C VAL A 22 -5.89 1.72 -0.42
N PRO A 23 -6.67 1.41 -1.47
CA PRO A 23 -7.56 0.26 -1.46
C PRO A 23 -6.78 -1.05 -1.56
N TYR A 24 -7.28 -2.09 -0.90
CA TYR A 24 -6.64 -3.42 -0.85
C TYR A 24 -6.41 -4.01 -2.25
N THR A 25 -7.35 -3.82 -3.17
CA THR A 25 -7.24 -4.28 -4.56
C THR A 25 -6.04 -3.68 -5.29
N THR A 26 -5.69 -2.42 -5.01
CA THR A 26 -4.49 -1.79 -5.55
C THR A 26 -3.24 -2.43 -4.97
N VAL A 27 -3.21 -2.71 -3.66
CA VAL A 27 -2.07 -3.38 -3.03
C VAL A 27 -1.88 -4.80 -3.59
N ASP A 28 -2.96 -5.57 -3.68
CA ASP A 28 -2.94 -6.95 -4.20
C ASP A 28 -2.47 -6.98 -5.66
N ALA A 29 -3.00 -6.10 -6.52
CA ALA A 29 -2.60 -6.03 -7.92
C ALA A 29 -1.10 -5.73 -8.08
N ASN A 30 -0.58 -4.80 -7.29
CA ASN A 30 0.84 -4.39 -7.33
C ASN A 30 1.78 -5.42 -6.69
N ALA A 31 1.31 -6.21 -5.72
CA ALA A 31 2.10 -7.24 -5.04
C ALA A 31 1.99 -8.63 -5.69
N ALA A 32 1.02 -8.86 -6.57
CA ALA A 32 0.71 -10.18 -7.13
C ALA A 32 1.92 -10.85 -7.79
N ALA A 33 2.72 -10.11 -8.57
CA ALA A 33 3.90 -10.63 -9.25
C ALA A 33 5.03 -11.05 -8.29
N CYS A 34 4.97 -10.64 -7.01
CA CYS A 34 5.97 -10.98 -6.00
C CYS A 34 5.74 -12.33 -5.34
N LEU A 35 4.56 -12.93 -5.49
CA LEU A 35 4.18 -14.19 -4.84
C LEU A 35 5.21 -15.31 -5.06
N GLY A 36 5.65 -15.52 -6.30
CA GLY A 36 6.62 -16.57 -6.62
C GLY A 36 7.92 -16.44 -5.83
N PHE A 37 8.44 -15.21 -5.66
CA PHE A 37 9.62 -14.97 -4.84
C PHE A 37 9.31 -15.05 -3.35
N ALA A 38 8.21 -14.45 -2.91
CA ALA A 38 7.79 -14.38 -1.50
C ALA A 38 7.48 -15.75 -0.88
N THR A 39 7.14 -16.76 -1.69
CA THR A 39 6.92 -18.15 -1.27
C THR A 39 8.12 -19.06 -1.54
N GLY A 40 9.19 -18.55 -2.18
CA GLY A 40 10.40 -19.31 -2.50
C GLY A 40 10.32 -20.18 -3.75
N MET A 41 9.27 -20.02 -4.57
CA MET A 41 9.13 -20.69 -5.86
C MET A 41 10.06 -20.08 -6.93
N ALA A 42 10.45 -18.82 -6.76
CA ALA A 42 11.39 -18.12 -7.62
C ALA A 42 12.63 -17.71 -6.82
N ALA A 43 13.81 -17.86 -7.43
CA ALA A 43 15.09 -17.49 -6.79
C ALA A 43 15.31 -15.97 -6.69
N LYS A 44 14.64 -15.19 -7.54
CA LYS A 44 14.75 -13.72 -7.59
C LYS A 44 13.37 -13.08 -7.88
N PRO A 45 13.14 -11.83 -7.45
CA PRO A 45 11.97 -11.06 -7.87
C PRO A 45 11.95 -10.91 -9.40
N SER A 46 10.75 -10.94 -9.98
CA SER A 46 10.54 -10.54 -11.37
C SER A 46 10.63 -9.02 -11.50
N SER A 47 10.87 -8.51 -12.72
CA SER A 47 10.77 -7.07 -12.98
C SER A 47 9.39 -6.53 -12.62
N ALA A 48 8.34 -7.25 -13.00
CA ALA A 48 6.96 -6.91 -12.66
C ALA A 48 6.71 -6.79 -11.15
N CYS A 49 7.35 -7.63 -10.32
CA CYS A 49 7.28 -7.48 -8.85
C CYS A 49 7.91 -6.16 -8.40
N CYS A 50 9.11 -5.84 -8.89
CA CYS A 50 9.79 -4.59 -8.52
C CYS A 50 9.01 -3.36 -9.00
N ASP A 51 8.51 -3.38 -10.24
CA ASP A 51 7.74 -2.29 -10.82
C ASP A 51 6.44 -2.06 -10.04
N GLY A 52 5.72 -3.13 -9.68
CA GLY A 52 4.51 -3.05 -8.87
C GLY A 52 4.78 -2.52 -7.46
N LEU A 53 5.85 -2.96 -6.80
CA LEU A 53 6.24 -2.42 -5.50
C LEU A 53 6.64 -0.94 -5.58
N GLN A 54 7.29 -0.53 -6.66
CA GLN A 54 7.63 0.88 -6.90
C GLN A 54 6.38 1.73 -7.15
N GLN A 55 5.42 1.23 -7.94
CA GLN A 55 4.12 1.88 -8.14
C GLN A 55 3.37 2.02 -6.81
N LEU A 56 3.38 0.99 -5.98
CA LEU A 56 2.78 1.02 -4.65
C LEU A 56 3.48 2.04 -3.74
N ALA A 57 4.80 2.18 -3.81
CA ALA A 57 5.53 3.19 -3.06
C ALA A 57 5.12 4.62 -3.46
N GLN A 58 4.79 4.84 -4.74
CA GLN A 58 4.31 6.14 -5.24
C GLN A 58 2.89 6.49 -4.79
N THR A 59 2.08 5.52 -4.36
CA THR A 59 0.73 5.81 -3.84
C THR A 59 0.73 6.27 -2.39
N VAL A 60 1.85 6.11 -1.67
CA VAL A 60 1.99 6.48 -0.27
C VAL A 60 2.15 8.00 -0.14
N LYS A 61 1.11 8.68 0.36
CA LYS A 61 1.14 10.14 0.61
C LYS A 61 1.14 10.46 2.10
N SER A 62 0.57 9.58 2.90
CA SER A 62 0.39 9.76 4.35
C SER A 62 0.84 8.53 5.16
N VAL A 63 0.88 8.71 6.49
CA VAL A 63 1.10 7.59 7.42
C VAL A 63 -0.09 6.61 7.41
N GLU A 64 -1.30 7.10 7.13
CA GLU A 64 -2.48 6.25 7.04
C GLU A 64 -2.42 5.33 5.81
N ASP A 65 -1.86 5.79 4.70
CA ASP A 65 -1.59 4.94 3.53
C ASP A 65 -0.62 3.81 3.87
N LYS A 66 0.47 4.13 4.58
CA LYS A 66 1.43 3.11 5.05
C LYS A 66 0.74 2.07 5.92
N LYS A 67 -0.11 2.49 6.84
CA LYS A 67 -0.88 1.59 7.70
C LYS A 67 -1.87 0.74 6.89
N ALA A 68 -2.56 1.32 5.91
CA ALA A 68 -3.49 0.61 5.04
C ALA A 68 -2.78 -0.48 4.22
N ILE A 69 -1.67 -0.12 3.56
CA ILE A 69 -0.85 -1.05 2.78
C ILE A 69 -0.30 -2.16 3.68
N CYS A 70 0.26 -1.82 4.84
CA CYS A 70 0.79 -2.81 5.78
C CYS A 70 -0.26 -3.82 6.25
N ARG A 71 -1.48 -3.34 6.57
CA ARG A 71 -2.59 -4.23 6.93
C ARG A 71 -2.96 -5.18 5.80
N CYS A 72 -3.03 -4.68 4.57
CA CYS A 72 -3.29 -5.49 3.38
C CYS A 72 -2.23 -6.59 3.19
N LEU A 73 -0.96 -6.21 3.18
CA LEU A 73 0.15 -7.15 3.02
C LEU A 73 0.19 -8.21 4.15
N LYS A 74 -0.15 -7.82 5.39
CA LYS A 74 -0.20 -8.76 6.51
C LYS A 74 -1.31 -9.80 6.35
N VAL A 75 -2.48 -9.40 5.86
CA VAL A 75 -3.59 -10.32 5.57
C VAL A 75 -3.19 -11.30 4.46
N GLY A 76 -2.62 -10.79 3.37
CA GLY A 76 -2.14 -11.61 2.25
C GLY A 76 -1.03 -12.57 2.67
N ALA A 77 -0.06 -12.12 3.46
CA ALA A 77 1.03 -12.97 3.93
C ALA A 77 0.53 -14.17 4.75
N LYS A 78 -0.49 -13.97 5.59
CA LYS A 78 -1.09 -15.04 6.39
C LYS A 78 -1.84 -16.07 5.54
N SER A 79 -2.49 -15.64 4.44
CA SER A 79 -3.26 -16.55 3.58
C SER A 79 -2.42 -17.26 2.53
N LEU A 80 -1.31 -16.67 2.09
CA LEU A 80 -0.54 -17.11 0.93
C LEU A 80 0.73 -17.91 1.26
N GLY A 81 1.00 -18.18 2.55
CA GLY A 81 2.20 -18.93 2.96
C GLY A 81 3.51 -18.20 2.66
N ILE A 82 3.48 -16.86 2.69
CA ILE A 82 4.66 -16.02 2.50
C ILE A 82 5.65 -16.26 3.65
N GLN A 83 6.94 -16.33 3.34
CA GLN A 83 7.98 -16.56 4.34
C GLN A 83 8.80 -15.27 4.55
N ASP A 84 8.92 -14.82 5.80
CA ASP A 84 9.63 -13.57 6.16
C ASP A 84 11.08 -13.52 5.65
N ARG A 85 11.73 -14.68 5.52
CA ARG A 85 13.09 -14.81 4.99
C ARG A 85 13.24 -14.32 3.54
N PHE A 86 12.16 -14.38 2.75
CA PHE A 86 12.16 -13.90 1.37
C PHE A 86 11.77 -12.42 1.30
N LEU A 87 10.84 -11.97 2.14
CA LEU A 87 10.48 -10.55 2.25
C LEU A 87 11.70 -9.68 2.61
N SER A 88 12.53 -10.15 3.53
CA SER A 88 13.77 -9.47 3.94
C SER A 88 14.80 -9.32 2.82
N ARG A 89 14.63 -10.03 1.69
CA ARG A 89 15.51 -9.98 0.52
C ARG A 89 14.93 -9.16 -0.63
N ILE A 90 13.71 -8.65 -0.49
CA ILE A 90 13.14 -7.73 -1.48
C ILE A 90 14.01 -6.46 -1.45
N PRO A 91 14.53 -6.00 -2.61
CA PRO A 91 15.33 -4.79 -2.67
C PRO A 91 14.58 -3.61 -2.06
N ARG A 92 15.32 -2.75 -1.34
CA ARG A 92 14.78 -1.43 -1.00
C ARG A 92 14.61 -0.64 -2.30
N ALA A 93 13.40 -0.15 -2.54
CA ALA A 93 13.12 0.85 -3.56
C ALA A 93 13.85 2.16 -3.22
#